data_AF-A0A3D3I4U3-F1
#
_entry.id   AF-A0A3D3I4U3-F1
#
_cell.length_a   1.000
_cell.length_b   1.000
_cell.length_c   1.000
_cell.angle_alpha   90.00
_cell.angle_beta   90.00
_cell.angle_gamma   90.00
#
_symmetry.space_group_name_H-M   'P 1'
#
loop_
_entity.id
_entity.type
_entity.pdbx_description
1 polymer ?
#
loop_
_entity_poly.entity_id
_entity_poly.type
_entity_poly.pdbx_seq_one_letter_code
_entity_poly.pdbx_strand_id
1 'polypeptide(L)'
;MKKIALSLLLVLLVLVGYYWSLIVYGINQGLGQMNIIWNARPIEEVLRDPLFPDSLKSKLHIIDEIKAFAIDSLGLKDSENYKTVFDQKGEELMWVVTASAPYQLTPKTWNFPVLGTVPYKGFFSKEKAMDEVSRLQKEGWDVGLRNPGGWSTLGWFTDPILSGMLERNEGDLASLIIHEMVHATIFIKDSIDFNENLATFIGDSAAYEFIAAKYGKESEEYITYLHEVIDHQKYSNHILRGSMVLDSLYNTWKEEDTDQIKKKKKEMLIKNIVSNMDTLTLHKYKIPTKRFEERLPNNDYFLAYRRYQSKQIDFKFELEGKYNGDLRAMIKDYKKRFPFL
;
A
#
# COMPACT_ATOMS: atom_id res chain seq x y z
N MET A 1 -8.36 43.23 27.64
CA MET A 1 -8.95 41.88 27.44
C MET A 1 -9.87 41.78 26.22
N LYS A 2 -10.96 42.56 26.10
CA LYS A 2 -11.89 42.48 24.94
C LYS A 2 -11.25 42.71 23.55
N LYS A 3 -10.37 43.72 23.41
CA LYS A 3 -9.67 43.99 22.13
C LYS A 3 -8.70 42.86 21.74
N ILE A 4 -7.99 42.30 22.71
CA ILE A 4 -7.09 41.15 22.50
C ILE A 4 -7.89 39.92 22.08
N ALA A 5 -9.02 39.63 22.75
CA ALA A 5 -9.90 38.54 22.37
C ALA A 5 -10.48 38.71 20.95
N LEU A 6 -10.86 39.94 20.58
CA LEU A 6 -11.35 40.23 19.22
C LEU A 6 -10.26 40.06 18.15
N SER A 7 -9.04 40.51 18.43
CA SER A 7 -7.89 40.31 17.54
C SER A 7 -7.55 38.83 17.39
N LEU A 8 -7.56 38.06 18.49
CA LEU A 8 -7.34 36.61 18.44
C LEU A 8 -8.45 35.89 17.65
N LEU A 9 -9.71 36.29 17.81
CA LEU A 9 -10.82 35.74 17.04
C LEU A 9 -10.68 36.04 15.55
N LEU A 10 -10.29 37.27 15.19
CA LEU A 10 -10.06 37.64 13.79
C LEU A 10 -8.92 36.83 13.18
N VAL A 11 -7.81 36.68 13.90
CA VAL A 11 -6.68 35.83 13.47
C VAL A 11 -7.14 34.38 13.29
N LEU A 12 -7.91 33.84 14.23
CA LEU A 12 -8.45 32.49 14.13
C LEU A 12 -9.36 32.33 12.91
N LEU A 13 -10.26 33.28 12.62
CA LEU A 13 -11.14 33.24 11.45
C LEU A 13 -10.35 33.30 10.14
N VAL A 14 -9.31 34.13 10.07
CA VAL A 14 -8.40 34.19 8.91
C VAL A 14 -7.67 32.86 8.73
N LEU A 15 -7.17 32.26 9.81
CA LEU A 15 -6.51 30.95 9.76
C LEU A 15 -7.48 29.85 9.33
N VAL A 16 -8.72 29.83 9.85
CA VAL A 16 -9.75 28.86 9.44
C VAL A 16 -10.11 29.03 7.97
N GLY A 17 -10.25 30.27 7.49
CA GLY A 17 -10.50 30.55 6.07
C GLY A 17 -9.34 30.09 5.18
N TYR A 18 -8.11 30.37 5.59
CA TYR A 18 -6.90 29.97 4.84
C TYR A 18 -6.73 28.45 4.77
N TYR A 19 -6.98 27.75 5.88
CA TYR A 19 -6.87 26.28 5.97
C TYR A 19 -8.19 25.55 5.73
N TRP A 20 -9.22 26.22 5.19
CA TRP A 20 -10.57 25.65 5.08
C TRP A 20 -10.60 24.32 4.33
N SER A 21 -9.89 24.22 3.20
CA SER A 21 -9.82 22.98 2.42
C SER A 21 -9.18 21.81 3.19
N LEU A 22 -8.16 22.10 3.99
CA LEU A 22 -7.49 21.12 4.84
C LEU A 22 -8.38 20.71 6.02
N ILE A 23 -9.10 21.65 6.63
CA ILE A 23 -10.06 21.39 7.71
C ILE A 23 -11.19 20.49 7.19
N VAL A 24 -11.81 20.85 6.05
CA VAL A 24 -12.86 20.05 5.41
C VAL A 24 -12.32 18.67 5.04
N TYR A 25 -11.11 18.57 4.50
CA TYR A 25 -10.49 17.27 4.23
C TYR A 25 -10.33 16.45 5.51
N GLY A 26 -9.80 17.02 6.58
CA GLY A 26 -9.63 16.36 7.87
C GLY A 26 -10.94 15.87 8.49
N ILE A 27 -12.00 16.69 8.42
CA ILE A 27 -13.35 16.28 8.86
C ILE A 27 -13.83 15.07 8.06
N ASN A 28 -13.65 15.06 6.75
CA ASN A 28 -14.03 13.91 5.92
C ASN A 28 -13.25 12.64 6.26
N GLN A 29 -11.95 12.76 6.56
CA GLN A 29 -11.16 11.61 7.02
C GLN A 29 -11.65 11.10 8.38
N GLY A 30 -11.92 12.02 9.32
CA GLY A 30 -12.42 11.68 10.65
C GLY A 30 -13.81 11.01 10.61
N LEU A 31 -14.72 11.51 9.78
CA LEU A 31 -16.05 10.90 9.60
C LEU A 31 -15.96 9.51 8.97
N GLY A 32 -15.11 9.32 7.96
CA GLY A 32 -14.89 8.00 7.35
C GLY A 32 -14.31 7.00 8.35
N GLN A 33 -13.28 7.40 9.10
CA GLN A 33 -12.69 6.54 10.12
C GLN A 33 -13.68 6.22 11.26
N MET A 34 -14.47 7.22 11.70
CA MET A 34 -15.49 7.00 12.71
C MET A 34 -16.56 6.01 12.22
N ASN A 35 -16.98 6.11 10.96
CA ASN A 35 -17.92 5.17 10.37
C ASN A 35 -17.37 3.73 10.38
N ILE A 36 -16.08 3.54 10.11
CA ILE A 36 -15.44 2.22 10.17
C ILE A 36 -15.49 1.68 11.60
N ILE A 37 -14.98 2.44 12.57
CA ILE A 37 -14.88 2.00 13.97
C ILE A 37 -16.28 1.73 14.56
N TRP A 38 -17.24 2.62 14.30
CA TRP A 38 -18.58 2.52 14.88
C TRP A 38 -19.39 1.33 14.37
N ASN A 39 -19.17 0.93 13.11
CA ASN A 39 -19.88 -0.20 12.50
C ASN A 39 -19.06 -1.49 12.50
N ALA A 40 -17.84 -1.48 13.04
CA ALA A 40 -17.05 -2.69 13.21
C ALA A 40 -17.62 -3.54 14.36
N ARG A 41 -17.74 -4.85 14.14
CA ARG A 41 -18.30 -5.81 15.10
C ARG A 41 -17.19 -6.66 15.70
N PRO A 42 -17.22 -7.00 17.00
CA PRO A 42 -16.28 -7.94 17.60
C PRO A 42 -16.25 -9.28 16.84
N ILE A 43 -15.07 -9.88 16.69
CA ILE A 43 -14.91 -11.16 15.98
C ILE A 43 -15.82 -12.23 16.59
N GLU A 44 -15.94 -12.30 17.91
CA GLU A 44 -16.78 -13.29 18.60
C GLU A 44 -18.27 -13.14 18.27
N GLU A 45 -18.72 -11.93 17.97
CA GLU A 45 -20.09 -11.68 17.53
C GLU A 45 -20.29 -12.17 16.10
N VAL A 46 -19.34 -11.86 15.21
CA VAL A 46 -19.36 -12.27 13.80
C VAL A 46 -19.29 -13.79 13.64
N LEU A 47 -18.48 -14.47 14.46
CA LEU A 47 -18.37 -15.93 14.45
C LEU A 47 -19.70 -16.62 14.83
N ARG A 48 -20.52 -16.00 15.69
CA ARG A 48 -21.84 -16.52 16.10
C ARG A 48 -22.97 -16.14 15.13
N ASP A 49 -22.70 -15.24 14.19
CA ASP A 49 -23.70 -14.77 13.23
C ASP A 49 -23.97 -15.84 12.16
N PRO A 50 -25.20 -16.40 12.08
CA PRO A 50 -25.53 -17.41 11.07
C PRO A 50 -25.61 -16.85 9.65
N LEU A 51 -25.70 -15.52 9.49
CA LEU A 51 -25.73 -14.86 8.17
C LEU A 51 -24.33 -14.55 7.64
N PHE A 52 -23.30 -14.61 8.48
CA PHE A 52 -21.92 -14.42 8.04
C PHE A 52 -21.37 -15.73 7.45
N PRO A 53 -20.83 -15.74 6.21
CA PRO A 53 -20.40 -16.97 5.56
C PRO A 53 -19.33 -17.74 6.35
N ASP A 54 -19.52 -19.05 6.51
CA ASP A 54 -18.60 -19.90 7.29
C ASP A 54 -17.19 -19.95 6.69
N SER A 55 -17.07 -19.84 5.35
CA SER A 55 -15.76 -19.74 4.68
C SER A 55 -14.97 -18.50 5.13
N LEU A 56 -15.65 -17.37 5.38
CA LEU A 56 -15.02 -16.15 5.88
C LEU A 56 -14.73 -16.24 7.39
N LYS A 57 -15.56 -16.95 8.17
CA LYS A 57 -15.26 -17.24 9.59
C LYS A 57 -13.96 -18.03 9.74
N SER A 58 -13.73 -19.03 8.88
CA SER A 58 -12.46 -19.77 8.87
C SER A 58 -11.26 -18.85 8.64
N LYS A 59 -11.39 -17.84 7.77
CA LYS A 59 -10.33 -16.83 7.55
C LYS A 59 -10.08 -15.96 8.78
N LEU A 60 -11.10 -15.64 9.59
CA LEU A 60 -10.90 -14.93 10.86
C LEU A 60 -10.04 -15.74 11.84
N HIS A 61 -10.30 -17.04 11.96
CA HIS A 61 -9.45 -17.92 12.77
C HIS A 61 -8.00 -17.97 12.27
N ILE A 62 -7.81 -18.01 10.94
CA ILE A 62 -6.47 -17.98 10.36
C ILE A 62 -5.75 -16.66 10.65
N ILE A 63 -6.46 -15.52 10.67
CA ILE A 63 -5.86 -14.23 11.07
C ILE A 63 -5.37 -14.28 12.51
N ASP A 64 -6.12 -14.88 13.44
CA ASP A 64 -5.67 -15.06 14.82
C ASP A 64 -4.39 -15.91 14.90
N GLU A 65 -4.30 -16.98 14.12
CA GLU A 65 -3.10 -17.81 14.02
C GLU A 65 -1.91 -17.05 13.42
N ILE A 66 -2.13 -16.25 12.37
CA ILE A 66 -1.11 -15.40 11.75
C ILE A 66 -0.57 -14.40 12.78
N LYS A 67 -1.45 -13.76 13.55
CA LYS A 67 -1.07 -12.80 14.59
C LYS A 67 -0.25 -13.48 15.69
N ALA A 68 -0.68 -14.66 16.15
CA ALA A 68 0.07 -15.43 17.14
C ALA A 68 1.48 -15.79 16.62
N PHE A 69 1.57 -16.28 15.38
CA PHE A 69 2.85 -16.57 14.73
C PHE A 69 3.76 -15.32 14.64
N ALA A 70 3.20 -14.19 14.19
CA ALA A 70 3.91 -12.92 14.08
C ALA A 70 4.48 -12.43 15.43
N ILE A 71 3.76 -12.66 16.53
CA ILE A 71 4.19 -12.28 17.88
C ILE A 71 5.24 -13.28 18.39
N ASP A 72 4.91 -14.56 18.41
CA ASP A 72 5.69 -15.59 19.10
C ASP A 72 6.97 -15.96 18.34
N SER A 73 6.85 -16.16 17.03
CA SER A 73 7.94 -16.60 16.16
C SER A 73 8.80 -15.42 15.70
N LEU A 74 8.20 -14.29 15.35
CA LEU A 74 8.92 -13.15 14.74
C LEU A 74 9.22 -12.01 15.73
N GLY A 75 8.52 -11.93 16.86
CA GLY A 75 8.73 -10.88 17.86
C GLY A 75 8.14 -9.51 17.46
N LEU A 76 7.15 -9.50 16.58
CA LEU A 76 6.38 -8.30 16.25
C LEU A 76 5.54 -7.84 17.45
N LYS A 77 5.17 -6.56 17.47
CA LYS A 77 4.42 -5.95 18.57
C LYS A 77 2.98 -6.47 18.56
N ASP A 78 2.49 -6.90 19.72
CA ASP A 78 1.06 -7.15 19.91
C ASP A 78 0.30 -5.82 19.92
N SER A 79 -0.83 -5.79 19.22
CA SER A 79 -1.65 -4.59 19.08
C SER A 79 -3.13 -4.94 19.15
N GLU A 80 -3.94 -3.94 19.48
CA GLU A 80 -5.40 -4.05 19.49
C GLU A 80 -6.01 -4.06 18.07
N ASN A 81 -5.19 -4.02 17.02
CA ASN A 81 -5.64 -4.12 15.64
C ASN A 81 -6.18 -5.53 15.33
N TYR A 82 -7.11 -5.58 14.39
CA TYR A 82 -7.71 -6.80 13.86
C TYR A 82 -8.40 -7.66 14.94
N LYS A 83 -9.09 -7.02 15.88
CA LYS A 83 -9.98 -7.68 16.87
C LYS A 83 -11.47 -7.52 16.56
N THR A 84 -11.79 -6.73 15.54
CA THR A 84 -13.14 -6.46 15.06
C THR A 84 -13.17 -6.63 13.54
N VAL A 85 -14.37 -6.80 12.98
CA VAL A 85 -14.59 -6.93 11.53
C VAL A 85 -15.48 -5.78 11.07
N PHE A 86 -15.06 -5.09 10.01
CA PHE A 86 -15.87 -4.11 9.31
C PHE A 86 -16.33 -4.71 7.98
N ASP A 87 -17.65 -4.93 7.86
CA ASP A 87 -18.24 -5.42 6.63
C ASP A 87 -18.41 -4.29 5.60
N GLN A 88 -17.60 -4.36 4.55
CA GLN A 88 -17.63 -3.43 3.42
C GLN A 88 -18.82 -3.63 2.48
N LYS A 89 -19.58 -4.73 2.61
CA LYS A 89 -20.73 -5.05 1.75
C LYS A 89 -20.39 -5.08 0.25
N GLY A 90 -19.17 -5.51 -0.07
CA GLY A 90 -18.66 -5.55 -1.44
C GLY A 90 -18.24 -4.19 -2.02
N GLU A 91 -18.19 -3.13 -1.20
CA GLU A 91 -17.72 -1.82 -1.63
C GLU A 91 -16.25 -1.58 -1.27
N GLU A 92 -15.60 -0.71 -2.03
CA GLU A 92 -14.24 -0.27 -1.72
C GLU A 92 -14.25 0.65 -0.49
N LEU A 93 -13.35 0.40 0.47
CA LEU A 93 -13.28 1.22 1.68
C LEU A 93 -12.90 2.68 1.36
N MET A 94 -11.91 2.85 0.49
CA MET A 94 -11.41 4.17 0.12
C MET A 94 -10.78 4.16 -1.26
N TRP A 95 -10.56 5.36 -1.80
CA TRP A 95 -9.83 5.61 -3.03
C TRP A 95 -8.60 6.48 -2.75
N VAL A 96 -7.44 5.98 -3.15
CA VAL A 96 -6.14 6.64 -2.99
C VAL A 96 -5.72 7.22 -4.32
N VAL A 97 -5.58 8.56 -4.33
CA VAL A 97 -5.07 9.32 -5.47
C VAL A 97 -3.57 9.45 -5.35
N THR A 98 -2.86 9.17 -6.43
CA THR A 98 -1.43 9.38 -6.60
C THR A 98 -1.19 10.14 -7.90
N ALA A 99 -0.09 10.87 -7.98
CA ALA A 99 0.25 11.61 -9.19
C ALA A 99 1.76 11.68 -9.39
N SER A 100 2.18 11.81 -10.65
CA SER A 100 3.57 11.93 -11.08
C SER A 100 3.72 13.02 -12.12
N ALA A 101 4.88 13.67 -12.13
CA ALA A 101 5.25 14.54 -13.24
C ALA A 101 5.17 13.74 -14.56
N PRO A 102 4.68 14.34 -15.67
CA PRO A 102 4.42 13.61 -16.92
C PRO A 102 5.71 13.15 -17.62
N TYR A 103 6.84 13.83 -17.40
CA TYR A 103 8.12 13.54 -18.05
C TYR A 103 9.28 13.40 -17.06
N GLN A 104 8.97 13.02 -15.83
CA GLN A 104 9.94 12.69 -14.80
C GLN A 104 9.29 11.68 -13.85
N LEU A 105 10.04 10.68 -13.38
CA LEU A 105 9.55 9.76 -12.35
C LEU A 105 9.67 10.40 -10.96
N THR A 106 8.87 11.44 -10.75
CA THR A 106 8.82 12.18 -9.48
C THR A 106 7.38 12.28 -9.01
N PRO A 107 7.05 11.74 -7.83
CA PRO A 107 5.69 11.78 -7.32
C PRO A 107 5.32 13.22 -6.92
N LYS A 108 4.06 13.57 -7.15
CA LYS A 108 3.42 14.67 -6.45
C LYS A 108 3.33 14.30 -4.97
N THR A 109 3.60 15.28 -4.11
CA THR A 109 3.45 15.13 -2.67
C THR A 109 2.36 16.04 -2.11
N TRP A 110 1.78 15.62 -1.00
CA TRP A 110 0.83 16.39 -0.20
C TRP A 110 1.42 16.57 1.20
N ASN A 111 1.26 17.79 1.73
CA ASN A 111 1.75 18.15 3.05
C ASN A 111 0.59 18.22 4.04
N PHE A 112 0.71 17.48 5.14
CA PHE A 112 -0.24 17.47 6.24
C PHE A 112 0.47 17.88 7.53
N PRO A 113 -0.14 18.71 8.40
CA PRO A 113 0.52 19.23 9.60
C PRO A 113 1.04 18.15 10.56
N VAL A 114 0.31 17.04 10.68
CA VAL A 114 0.63 15.95 11.63
C VAL A 114 1.37 14.81 10.94
N LEU A 115 0.91 14.39 9.75
CA LEU A 115 1.46 13.23 9.03
C LEU A 115 2.73 13.56 8.21
N GLY A 116 3.06 14.85 8.05
CA GLY A 116 4.17 15.28 7.21
C GLY A 116 3.85 15.21 5.72
N THR A 117 4.87 14.95 4.91
CA THR A 117 4.79 14.92 3.45
C THR A 117 4.61 13.49 2.96
N VAL A 118 3.53 13.22 2.23
CA VAL A 118 3.20 11.88 1.70
C VAL A 118 2.98 11.92 0.18
N PRO A 119 3.31 10.85 -0.58
CA PRO A 119 3.18 10.81 -2.04
C PRO A 119 1.82 10.27 -2.50
N TYR A 120 0.77 10.41 -1.67
CA TYR A 120 -0.58 9.95 -1.95
C TYR A 120 -1.62 10.74 -1.15
N LYS A 121 -2.89 10.71 -1.58
CA LYS A 121 -4.01 11.30 -0.85
C LYS A 121 -5.23 10.40 -0.89
N GLY A 122 -5.70 10.00 0.30
CA GLY A 122 -6.84 9.10 0.45
C GLY A 122 -8.19 9.80 0.57
N PHE A 123 -9.25 9.16 0.07
CA PHE A 123 -10.62 9.65 0.12
C PHE A 123 -11.59 8.50 0.43
N PHE A 124 -12.46 8.68 1.43
CA PHE A 124 -13.60 7.78 1.70
C PHE A 124 -14.80 8.00 0.78
N SER A 125 -14.70 8.94 -0.17
CA SER A 125 -15.74 9.23 -1.17
C SER A 125 -15.12 9.15 -2.56
N LYS A 126 -15.68 8.27 -3.40
CA LYS A 126 -15.24 8.06 -4.78
C LYS A 126 -15.34 9.34 -5.60
N GLU A 127 -16.43 10.09 -5.43
CA GLU A 127 -16.67 11.36 -6.12
C GLU A 127 -15.55 12.36 -5.82
N LYS A 128 -15.22 12.57 -4.53
CA LYS A 128 -14.13 13.48 -4.14
C LYS A 128 -12.76 13.02 -4.67
N ALA A 129 -12.54 11.71 -4.74
CA ALA A 129 -11.33 11.17 -5.34
C ALA A 129 -11.27 11.46 -6.84
N MET A 130 -12.39 11.29 -7.55
CA MET A 130 -12.52 11.58 -8.98
C MET A 130 -12.40 13.08 -9.29
N ASP A 131 -12.89 13.95 -8.42
CA ASP A 131 -12.68 15.41 -8.52
C ASP A 131 -11.19 15.75 -8.44
N GLU A 132 -10.48 15.18 -7.48
CA GLU A 132 -9.03 15.37 -7.33
C GLU A 132 -8.28 14.80 -8.55
N VAL A 133 -8.68 13.63 -9.05
CA VAL A 133 -8.12 13.06 -10.28
C VAL A 133 -8.31 13.99 -11.47
N SER A 134 -9.52 14.51 -11.66
CA SER A 134 -9.86 15.42 -12.75
C SER A 134 -9.09 16.73 -12.66
N ARG A 135 -8.94 17.28 -11.45
CA ARG A 135 -8.13 18.48 -11.20
C ARG A 135 -6.67 18.26 -11.57
N LEU A 136 -6.07 17.17 -11.10
CA LEU A 136 -4.66 16.85 -11.37
C LEU A 136 -4.41 16.56 -12.85
N GLN A 137 -5.34 15.89 -13.54
CA GLN A 137 -5.24 15.67 -14.99
C GLN A 137 -5.29 17.00 -15.76
N LYS A 138 -6.15 17.95 -15.37
CA LYS A 138 -6.19 19.30 -15.96
C LYS A 138 -4.90 20.10 -15.72
N GLU A 139 -4.22 19.83 -14.61
CA GLU A 139 -2.90 20.38 -14.28
C GLU A 139 -1.76 19.67 -15.03
N GLY A 140 -2.03 18.63 -15.83
CA GLY A 140 -1.04 17.93 -16.65
C GLY A 140 -0.28 16.81 -15.92
N TRP A 141 -0.75 16.38 -14.75
CA TRP A 141 -0.16 15.25 -14.02
C TRP A 141 -0.52 13.91 -14.66
N ASP A 142 0.39 12.94 -14.57
CA ASP A 142 0.05 11.53 -14.68
C ASP A 142 -0.60 11.10 -13.37
N VAL A 143 -1.88 10.74 -13.40
CA VAL A 143 -2.65 10.43 -12.19
C VAL A 143 -2.98 8.95 -12.12
N GLY A 144 -2.90 8.40 -10.90
CA GLY A 144 -3.43 7.09 -10.55
C GLY A 144 -4.55 7.19 -9.52
N LEU A 145 -5.45 6.22 -9.57
CA LEU A 145 -6.48 5.98 -8.57
C LEU A 145 -6.44 4.50 -8.24
N ARG A 146 -6.25 4.17 -6.97
CA ARG A 146 -6.20 2.78 -6.50
C ARG A 146 -6.97 2.60 -5.20
N ASN A 147 -7.40 1.38 -4.96
CA ASN A 147 -7.92 0.96 -3.67
C ASN A 147 -6.79 0.29 -2.89
N PRO A 148 -6.61 0.58 -1.59
CA PRO A 148 -5.59 -0.07 -0.81
C PRO A 148 -5.98 -1.53 -0.56
N GLY A 149 -5.01 -2.44 -0.66
CA GLY A 149 -5.24 -3.88 -0.47
C GLY A 149 -5.41 -4.31 0.99
N GLY A 150 -5.05 -3.43 1.93
CA GLY A 150 -5.21 -3.56 3.37
C GLY A 150 -5.43 -2.19 4.00
N TRP A 151 -5.83 -2.18 5.28
CA TRP A 151 -6.11 -0.96 6.01
C TRP A 151 -5.39 -0.96 7.35
N SER A 152 -4.65 0.11 7.58
CA SER A 152 -3.97 0.41 8.82
C SER A 152 -3.83 1.93 8.93
N THR A 153 -4.14 2.44 10.11
CA THR A 153 -3.87 3.83 10.51
C THR A 153 -2.53 3.94 11.21
N LEU A 154 -1.60 3.01 10.93
CA LEU A 154 -0.28 2.92 11.54
C LEU A 154 -0.37 2.82 13.07
N GLY A 155 -1.43 2.20 13.60
CA GLY A 155 -1.66 2.04 15.03
C GLY A 155 -2.21 3.26 15.77
N TRP A 156 -2.63 4.33 15.08
CA TRP A 156 -3.33 5.47 15.70
C TRP A 156 -4.75 5.11 16.15
N PHE A 157 -5.37 4.11 15.52
CA PHE A 157 -6.65 3.54 15.89
C PHE A 157 -6.55 2.01 15.94
N THR A 158 -7.57 1.39 16.52
CA THR A 158 -7.75 -0.07 16.48
C THR A 158 -8.40 -0.46 15.16
N ASP A 159 -7.57 -0.73 14.15
CA ASP A 159 -8.04 -0.99 12.79
C ASP A 159 -8.75 -2.35 12.70
N PRO A 160 -9.97 -2.42 12.13
CA PRO A 160 -10.69 -3.68 11.98
C PRO A 160 -10.15 -4.51 10.81
N ILE A 161 -10.46 -5.79 10.82
CA ILE A 161 -10.37 -6.66 9.64
C ILE A 161 -11.46 -6.22 8.66
N LEU A 162 -11.09 -5.88 7.43
CA LEU A 162 -12.07 -5.56 6.40
C LEU A 162 -12.58 -6.84 5.74
N SER A 163 -13.88 -6.93 5.43
CA SER A 163 -14.42 -8.15 4.80
C SER A 163 -13.74 -8.49 3.46
N GLY A 164 -13.29 -7.51 2.68
CA GLY A 164 -12.53 -7.73 1.44
C GLY A 164 -11.13 -8.34 1.66
N MET A 165 -10.53 -8.22 2.86
CA MET A 165 -9.28 -8.91 3.18
C MET A 165 -9.47 -10.43 3.23
N LEU A 166 -10.67 -10.89 3.61
CA LEU A 166 -11.00 -12.30 3.78
C LEU A 166 -11.18 -13.05 2.44
N GLU A 167 -11.26 -12.32 1.33
CA GLU A 167 -11.32 -12.90 -0.02
C GLU A 167 -9.96 -13.41 -0.52
N ARG A 168 -8.88 -13.08 0.20
CA ARG A 168 -7.51 -13.49 -0.14
C ARG A 168 -7.27 -14.97 0.15
N ASN A 169 -6.37 -15.58 -0.62
CA ASN A 169 -5.76 -16.84 -0.22
C ASN A 169 -4.94 -16.66 1.08
N GLU A 170 -4.57 -17.75 1.74
CA GLU A 170 -3.99 -17.66 3.08
C GLU A 170 -2.57 -17.13 3.11
N GLY A 171 -1.79 -17.37 2.06
CA GLY A 171 -0.46 -16.78 1.93
C GLY A 171 -0.53 -15.27 1.76
N ASP A 172 -1.42 -14.78 0.88
CA ASP A 172 -1.66 -13.35 0.68
C ASP A 172 -2.24 -12.69 1.94
N LEU A 173 -3.13 -13.37 2.65
CA LEU A 173 -3.70 -12.88 3.90
C LEU A 173 -2.64 -12.82 5.00
N ALA A 174 -1.77 -13.84 5.10
CA ALA A 174 -0.64 -13.86 6.03
C ALA A 174 0.33 -12.71 5.75
N SER A 175 0.74 -12.55 4.49
CA SER A 175 1.63 -11.46 4.09
C SER A 175 1.03 -10.10 4.43
N LEU A 176 -0.26 -9.90 4.13
CA LEU A 176 -0.94 -8.65 4.44
C LEU A 176 -1.00 -8.35 5.93
N ILE A 177 -1.49 -9.28 6.76
CA ILE A 177 -1.61 -9.05 8.21
C ILE A 177 -0.23 -8.78 8.83
N ILE A 178 0.79 -9.53 8.41
CA ILE A 178 2.16 -9.35 8.93
C ILE A 178 2.75 -8.02 8.45
N HIS A 179 2.55 -7.62 7.19
CA HIS A 179 2.95 -6.30 6.66
C HIS A 179 2.42 -5.17 7.56
N GLU A 180 1.13 -5.22 7.91
CA GLU A 180 0.52 -4.19 8.75
C GLU A 180 1.02 -4.23 10.20
N MET A 181 1.29 -5.42 10.74
CA MET A 181 1.94 -5.56 12.06
C MET A 181 3.39 -5.05 12.06
N VAL A 182 4.10 -5.12 10.93
CA VAL A 182 5.44 -4.52 10.80
C VAL A 182 5.34 -3.01 10.91
N HIS A 183 4.36 -2.36 10.28
CA HIS A 183 4.15 -0.92 10.41
C HIS A 183 3.91 -0.49 11.86
N ALA A 184 3.18 -1.29 12.65
CA ALA A 184 2.97 -1.04 14.08
C ALA A 184 4.22 -1.31 14.96
N THR A 185 5.23 -2.00 14.42
CA THR A 185 6.43 -2.43 15.16
C THR A 185 7.67 -1.60 14.80
N ILE A 186 7.86 -1.29 13.52
CA ILE A 186 9.03 -0.63 12.94
C ILE A 186 8.54 0.48 12.01
N PHE A 187 8.96 1.71 12.27
CA PHE A 187 8.66 2.83 11.39
C PHE A 187 9.77 3.87 11.39
N ILE A 188 10.33 4.14 10.22
CA ILE A 188 11.35 5.16 10.03
C ILE A 188 10.65 6.45 9.61
N LYS A 189 10.80 7.50 10.41
CA LYS A 189 10.25 8.81 10.11
C LYS A 189 10.77 9.32 8.76
N ASP A 190 9.89 9.94 7.99
CA ASP A 190 10.18 10.57 6.70
C ASP A 190 10.76 9.61 5.62
N SER A 191 10.59 8.29 5.79
CA SER A 191 11.09 7.27 4.85
C SER A 191 10.00 6.29 4.40
N ILE A 192 8.93 6.83 3.82
CA ILE A 192 7.75 6.04 3.40
C ILE A 192 8.15 4.89 2.47
N ASP A 193 8.92 5.16 1.41
CA ASP A 193 9.35 4.12 0.48
C ASP A 193 10.13 3.01 1.18
N PHE A 194 10.97 3.34 2.17
CA PHE A 194 11.69 2.33 2.94
C PHE A 194 10.75 1.50 3.82
N ASN A 195 9.84 2.15 4.54
CA ASN A 195 8.86 1.49 5.40
C ASN A 195 7.97 0.52 4.61
N GLU A 196 7.48 0.94 3.45
CA GLU A 196 6.64 0.10 2.58
C GLU A 196 7.43 -1.09 2.04
N ASN A 197 8.63 -0.88 1.49
CA ASN A 197 9.44 -2.00 1.00
C ASN A 197 9.81 -2.98 2.12
N LEU A 198 10.14 -2.50 3.32
CA LEU A 198 10.51 -3.33 4.46
C LEU A 198 9.31 -4.16 4.95
N ALA A 199 8.14 -3.52 5.12
CA ALA A 199 6.92 -4.19 5.52
C ALA A 199 6.50 -5.26 4.50
N THR A 200 6.59 -4.95 3.20
CA THR A 200 6.31 -5.92 2.13
C THR A 200 7.31 -7.09 2.16
N PHE A 201 8.61 -6.80 2.32
CA PHE A 201 9.63 -7.84 2.37
C PHE A 201 9.43 -8.81 3.55
N ILE A 202 9.19 -8.25 4.74
CA ILE A 202 8.96 -9.05 5.94
C ILE A 202 7.63 -9.80 5.84
N GLY A 203 6.57 -9.15 5.36
CA GLY A 203 5.26 -9.76 5.15
C GLY A 203 5.35 -10.99 4.25
N ASP A 204 5.95 -10.83 3.07
CA ASP A 204 6.09 -11.93 2.11
C ASP A 204 6.99 -13.06 2.64
N SER A 205 8.12 -12.71 3.25
CA SER A 205 9.06 -13.69 3.81
C SER A 205 8.45 -14.48 4.96
N ALA A 206 7.72 -13.79 5.85
CA ALA A 206 7.08 -14.42 6.99
C ALA A 206 5.86 -15.25 6.61
N ALA A 207 5.13 -14.87 5.55
CA ALA A 207 4.04 -15.68 5.02
C ALA A 207 4.53 -17.06 4.56
N TYR A 208 5.73 -17.15 3.95
CA TYR A 208 6.34 -18.45 3.65
C TYR A 208 6.57 -19.29 4.91
N GLU A 209 7.14 -18.68 5.96
CA GLU A 209 7.40 -19.39 7.21
C GLU A 209 6.10 -19.85 7.88
N PHE A 210 5.08 -19.01 7.90
CA PHE A 210 3.76 -19.32 8.47
C PHE A 210 3.07 -20.46 7.72
N ILE A 211 2.94 -20.35 6.39
CA ILE A 211 2.28 -21.38 5.58
C ILE A 211 3.06 -22.70 5.63
N ALA A 212 4.39 -22.65 5.64
CA ALA A 212 5.21 -23.85 5.83
C ALA A 212 5.02 -24.48 7.22
N ALA A 213 4.89 -23.68 8.28
CA ALA A 213 4.68 -24.17 9.63
C ALA A 213 3.28 -24.79 9.81
N LYS A 214 2.25 -24.20 9.18
CA LYS A 214 0.85 -24.65 9.30
C LYS A 214 0.54 -25.85 8.42
N TYR A 215 0.98 -25.84 7.16
CA TYR A 215 0.59 -26.80 6.14
C TYR A 215 1.74 -27.68 5.62
N GLY A 216 2.99 -27.28 5.84
CA GLY A 216 4.17 -27.94 5.28
C GLY A 216 4.58 -27.39 3.91
N LYS A 217 5.86 -27.56 3.54
CA LYS A 217 6.44 -26.99 2.31
C LYS A 217 5.98 -27.68 1.00
N GLU A 218 5.36 -28.84 1.12
CA GLU A 218 4.83 -29.61 -0.01
C GLU A 218 3.32 -29.42 -0.19
N SER A 219 2.68 -28.61 0.67
CA SER A 219 1.25 -28.31 0.60
C SER A 219 0.88 -27.49 -0.63
N GLU A 220 -0.38 -27.61 -1.06
CA GLU A 220 -0.91 -26.81 -2.18
C GLU A 220 -0.88 -25.32 -1.84
N GLU A 221 -1.17 -24.96 -0.59
CA GLU A 221 -1.14 -23.60 -0.06
C GLU A 221 0.26 -22.99 -0.19
N TYR A 222 1.29 -23.71 0.24
CA TYR A 222 2.68 -23.25 0.14
C TYR A 222 3.12 -23.09 -1.31
N ILE A 223 2.85 -24.10 -2.16
CA ILE A 223 3.23 -24.08 -3.58
C ILE A 223 2.49 -22.97 -4.33
N THR A 224 1.22 -22.77 -4.05
CA THR A 224 0.41 -21.69 -4.65
C THR A 224 0.97 -20.33 -4.30
N TYR A 225 1.22 -20.07 -3.02
CA TYR A 225 1.79 -18.80 -2.58
C TYR A 225 3.20 -18.57 -3.16
N LEU A 226 4.04 -19.61 -3.19
CA LEU A 226 5.36 -19.55 -3.81
C LEU A 226 5.30 -19.15 -5.28
N HIS A 227 4.41 -19.75 -6.06
CA HIS A 227 4.23 -19.41 -7.46
C HIS A 227 3.72 -17.97 -7.64
N GLU A 228 2.79 -17.51 -6.80
CA GLU A 228 2.27 -16.15 -6.83
C GLU A 228 3.36 -15.11 -6.57
N VAL A 229 4.19 -15.33 -5.54
CA VAL A 229 5.30 -14.44 -5.21
C VAL A 229 6.37 -14.47 -6.31
N ILE A 230 6.72 -15.63 -6.86
CA ILE A 230 7.69 -15.73 -7.98
C ILE A 230 7.17 -14.95 -9.20
N ASP A 231 5.90 -15.13 -9.53
CA ASP A 231 5.28 -14.44 -10.67
C ASP A 231 5.24 -12.93 -10.43
N HIS A 232 4.83 -12.50 -9.23
CA HIS A 232 4.83 -11.08 -8.83
C HIS A 232 6.24 -10.47 -8.85
N GLN A 233 7.27 -11.21 -8.43
CA GLN A 233 8.65 -10.75 -8.47
C GLN A 233 9.15 -10.58 -9.91
N LYS A 234 8.88 -11.56 -10.80
CA LYS A 234 9.24 -11.45 -12.23
C LYS A 234 8.56 -10.24 -12.87
N TYR A 235 7.27 -10.08 -12.59
CA TYR A 235 6.48 -8.95 -13.08
C TYR A 235 7.03 -7.62 -12.55
N SER A 236 7.22 -7.50 -11.24
CA SER A 236 7.72 -6.28 -10.59
C SER A 236 9.10 -5.89 -11.10
N ASN A 237 10.02 -6.86 -11.25
CA ASN A 237 11.34 -6.61 -11.82
C ASN A 237 11.29 -6.10 -13.25
N HIS A 238 10.33 -6.59 -14.06
CA HIS A 238 10.11 -6.07 -15.41
C HIS A 238 9.66 -4.60 -15.39
N ILE A 239 8.70 -4.25 -14.53
CA ILE A 239 8.25 -2.86 -14.40
C ILE A 239 9.36 -1.95 -13.86
N LEU A 240 10.14 -2.42 -12.90
CA LEU A 240 11.27 -1.67 -12.34
C LEU A 240 12.34 -1.38 -13.41
N ARG A 241 12.71 -2.38 -14.23
CA ARG A 241 13.59 -2.15 -15.40
C ARG A 241 12.98 -1.13 -16.36
N GLY A 242 11.69 -1.26 -16.67
CA GLY A 242 10.96 -0.29 -17.48
C GLY A 242 11.03 1.13 -16.91
N SER A 243 10.92 1.28 -15.59
CA SER A 243 11.05 2.58 -14.91
C SER A 243 12.45 3.18 -15.07
N MET A 244 13.52 2.37 -15.03
CA MET A 244 14.89 2.84 -15.25
C MET A 244 15.12 3.33 -16.69
N VAL A 245 14.51 2.66 -17.67
CA VAL A 245 14.60 3.06 -19.08
C VAL A 245 13.78 4.33 -19.34
N LEU A 246 12.62 4.48 -18.70
CA LEU A 246 11.84 5.73 -18.73
C LEU A 246 12.61 6.90 -18.11
N ASP A 247 13.26 6.68 -16.98
CA ASP A 247 14.09 7.70 -16.34
C ASP A 247 15.24 8.13 -17.25
N SER A 248 15.92 7.16 -17.88
CA SER A 248 16.95 7.42 -18.89
C SER A 248 16.42 8.27 -20.05
N LEU A 249 15.24 7.93 -20.59
CA LEU A 249 14.58 8.71 -21.65
C LEU A 249 14.32 10.15 -21.20
N TYR A 250 13.83 10.34 -19.97
CA TYR A 250 13.51 11.66 -19.43
C TYR A 250 14.72 12.58 -19.26
N ASN A 251 15.88 11.99 -18.98
CA ASN A 251 17.15 12.72 -18.91
C ASN A 251 17.71 13.13 -20.30
N THR A 252 17.06 12.75 -21.40
CA THR A 252 17.48 13.16 -22.76
C THR A 252 16.80 14.41 -23.31
N TRP A 253 15.81 14.96 -22.58
CA TRP A 253 15.03 16.09 -23.06
C TRP A 253 15.86 17.36 -23.20
N LYS A 254 15.67 18.03 -24.34
CA LYS A 254 16.24 19.35 -24.63
C LYS A 254 15.18 20.43 -24.42
N GLU A 255 15.62 21.70 -24.33
CA GLU A 255 14.70 22.84 -24.23
C GLU A 255 13.82 22.96 -25.48
N GLU A 256 14.34 22.62 -26.66
CA GLU A 256 13.59 22.66 -27.92
C GLU A 256 12.56 21.52 -28.08
N ASP A 257 12.61 20.47 -27.25
CA ASP A 257 11.69 19.34 -27.38
C ASP A 257 10.26 19.75 -26.97
N THR A 258 9.34 19.71 -27.94
CA THR A 258 7.93 20.03 -27.72
C THR A 258 7.23 18.96 -26.87
N ASP A 259 6.16 19.35 -26.18
CA ASP A 259 5.32 18.43 -25.40
C ASP A 259 4.82 17.23 -26.23
N GLN A 260 4.44 17.47 -27.49
CA GLN A 260 3.99 16.44 -28.41
C GLN A 260 5.08 15.39 -28.71
N ILE A 261 6.34 15.81 -28.85
CA ILE A 261 7.48 14.90 -29.07
C ILE A 261 7.72 14.07 -27.80
N LYS A 262 7.75 14.73 -26.63
CA LYS A 262 7.96 14.06 -25.32
C LYS A 262 6.88 13.02 -25.06
N LYS A 263 5.60 13.39 -25.26
CA LYS A 263 4.45 12.51 -25.13
C LYS A 263 4.56 11.29 -26.05
N LYS A 264 4.83 11.49 -27.35
CA LYS A 264 4.94 10.40 -28.32
C LYS A 264 6.07 9.42 -27.96
N LYS A 265 7.25 9.93 -27.59
CA LYS A 265 8.40 9.09 -27.20
C LYS A 265 8.11 8.30 -25.92
N LYS A 266 7.52 8.95 -24.92
CA LYS A 266 7.08 8.30 -23.68
C LYS A 266 6.08 7.20 -23.94
N GLU A 267 4.99 7.48 -24.67
CA GLU A 267 3.95 6.49 -24.98
C GLU A 267 4.50 5.30 -25.77
N MET A 268 5.40 5.55 -26.73
CA MET A 268 6.06 4.48 -27.49
C MET A 268 6.93 3.60 -26.59
N LEU A 269 7.69 4.19 -25.66
CA LEU A 269 8.51 3.43 -24.72
C LEU A 269 7.66 2.64 -23.74
N ILE A 270 6.61 3.24 -23.17
CA ILE A 270 5.67 2.54 -22.29
C ILE A 270 5.02 1.39 -23.04
N LYS A 271 4.58 1.59 -24.29
CA LYS A 271 4.01 0.53 -25.13
C LYS A 271 4.99 -0.63 -25.29
N ASN A 272 6.26 -0.35 -25.57
CA ASN A 272 7.28 -1.39 -25.68
C ASN A 272 7.46 -2.16 -24.35
N ILE A 273 7.55 -1.44 -23.23
CA ILE A 273 7.64 -2.06 -21.90
C ILE A 273 6.45 -2.99 -21.64
N VAL A 274 5.21 -2.55 -21.90
CA VAL A 274 4.04 -3.39 -21.63
C VAL A 274 3.89 -4.54 -22.60
N SER A 275 4.24 -4.35 -23.88
CA SER A 275 4.20 -5.43 -24.88
C SER A 275 5.15 -6.55 -24.50
N ASN A 276 6.37 -6.25 -24.06
CA ASN A 276 7.35 -7.28 -23.66
C ASN A 276 6.99 -8.03 -22.36
N MET A 277 5.87 -7.71 -21.69
CA MET A 277 5.41 -8.51 -20.54
C MET A 277 5.01 -9.93 -20.95
N ASP A 278 4.64 -10.14 -22.21
CA ASP A 278 4.31 -11.46 -22.77
C ASP A 278 5.50 -12.43 -22.79
N THR A 279 6.73 -11.90 -22.73
CA THR A 279 7.97 -12.69 -22.64
C THR A 279 8.19 -13.30 -21.26
N LEU A 280 7.44 -12.88 -20.23
CA LEU A 280 7.58 -13.40 -18.89
C LEU A 280 6.96 -14.80 -18.78
N THR A 281 7.78 -15.79 -18.41
CA THR A 281 7.27 -17.12 -18.05
C THR A 281 6.74 -17.09 -16.62
N LEU A 282 5.41 -17.04 -16.49
CA LEU A 282 4.69 -17.05 -15.22
C LEU A 282 4.00 -18.41 -15.00
N HIS A 283 3.82 -18.80 -13.74
CA HIS A 283 3.16 -20.04 -13.34
C HIS A 283 1.64 -19.93 -13.50
N LYS A 284 1.06 -18.84 -12.98
CA LYS A 284 -0.40 -18.64 -12.90
C LYS A 284 -0.97 -18.07 -14.19
N TYR A 285 -0.28 -17.11 -14.80
CA TYR A 285 -0.77 -16.40 -15.99
C TYR A 285 0.03 -16.78 -17.23
N LYS A 286 -0.46 -17.77 -17.97
CA LYS A 286 0.17 -18.23 -19.24
C LYS A 286 -0.19 -17.37 -20.45
N ILE A 287 -1.14 -16.45 -20.30
CA ILE A 287 -1.62 -15.57 -21.37
C ILE A 287 -1.12 -14.16 -21.10
N PRO A 288 -0.66 -13.43 -22.14
CA PRO A 288 -0.31 -12.02 -22.02
C PRO A 288 -1.43 -11.21 -21.36
N THR A 289 -1.07 -10.28 -20.47
CA THR A 289 -2.05 -9.44 -19.80
C THR A 289 -2.78 -8.55 -20.81
N LYS A 290 -4.12 -8.60 -20.81
CA LYS A 290 -4.95 -7.71 -21.62
C LYS A 290 -5.16 -6.34 -20.99
N ARG A 291 -4.65 -6.14 -19.76
CA ARG A 291 -4.89 -4.94 -18.93
C ARG A 291 -4.56 -3.62 -19.65
N PHE A 292 -3.61 -3.66 -20.59
CA PHE A 292 -3.11 -2.47 -21.29
C PHE A 292 -3.46 -2.43 -22.79
N GLU A 293 -4.40 -3.26 -23.25
CA GLU A 293 -4.86 -3.25 -24.64
C GLU A 293 -5.57 -1.93 -24.99
N GLU A 294 -6.46 -1.46 -24.11
CA GLU A 294 -7.25 -0.24 -24.34
C GLU A 294 -6.53 1.02 -23.87
N ARG A 295 -5.74 0.92 -22.79
CA ARG A 295 -5.07 2.07 -22.16
C ARG A 295 -3.71 1.68 -21.61
N LEU A 296 -2.67 2.37 -22.07
CA LEU A 296 -1.33 2.25 -21.52
C LEU A 296 -1.26 2.76 -20.07
N PRO A 297 -0.37 2.19 -19.24
CA PRO A 297 -0.07 2.77 -17.94
C PRO A 297 0.65 4.13 -18.11
N ASN A 298 0.82 4.87 -17.02
CA ASN A 298 1.51 6.16 -17.00
C ASN A 298 2.62 6.14 -15.92
N ASN A 299 3.31 7.26 -15.67
CA ASN A 299 4.42 7.30 -14.72
C ASN A 299 4.04 6.91 -13.29
N ASP A 300 2.80 7.21 -12.88
CA ASP A 300 2.30 6.83 -11.56
C ASP A 300 2.34 5.32 -11.35
N TYR A 301 1.96 4.55 -12.37
CA TYR A 301 2.06 3.09 -12.36
C TYR A 301 3.49 2.61 -12.06
N PHE A 302 4.51 3.16 -12.75
CA PHE A 302 5.91 2.79 -12.53
C PHE A 302 6.42 3.23 -11.14
N LEU A 303 5.99 4.39 -10.65
CA LEU A 303 6.32 4.87 -9.32
C LEU A 303 5.74 3.98 -8.22
N ALA A 304 4.56 3.42 -8.41
CA ALA A 304 4.00 2.44 -7.47
C ALA A 304 4.95 1.25 -7.28
N TYR A 305 5.52 0.69 -8.36
CA TYR A 305 6.50 -0.40 -8.24
C TYR A 305 7.79 0.07 -7.55
N ARG A 306 8.29 1.28 -7.82
CA ARG A 306 9.45 1.81 -7.08
C ARG A 306 9.18 1.91 -5.58
N ARG A 307 7.98 2.35 -5.19
CA ARG A 307 7.58 2.53 -3.78
C ARG A 307 7.51 1.23 -2.99
N TYR A 308 7.08 0.13 -3.61
CA TYR A 308 6.82 -1.13 -2.89
C TYR A 308 7.84 -2.24 -3.18
N GLN A 309 8.51 -2.20 -4.34
CA GLN A 309 9.23 -3.37 -4.87
C GLN A 309 10.73 -3.11 -5.14
N SER A 310 11.21 -1.86 -5.02
CA SER A 310 12.58 -1.52 -5.44
C SER A 310 13.69 -2.07 -4.53
N LYS A 311 13.40 -2.45 -3.28
CA LYS A 311 14.40 -2.90 -2.31
C LYS A 311 14.31 -4.38 -1.94
N GLN A 312 13.41 -5.13 -2.57
CA GLN A 312 13.17 -6.54 -2.22
C GLN A 312 14.42 -7.41 -2.37
N ILE A 313 15.23 -7.16 -3.40
CA ILE A 313 16.50 -7.86 -3.63
C ILE A 313 17.55 -7.47 -2.58
N ASP A 314 17.65 -6.18 -2.23
CA ASP A 314 18.59 -5.68 -1.23
C ASP A 314 18.30 -6.31 0.14
N PHE A 315 17.02 -6.35 0.54
CA PHE A 315 16.61 -6.97 1.80
C PHE A 315 16.82 -8.48 1.80
N LYS A 316 16.60 -9.16 0.66
CA LYS A 316 16.94 -10.58 0.54
C LYS A 316 18.43 -10.82 0.76
N PHE A 317 19.31 -10.01 0.13
CA PHE A 317 20.75 -10.13 0.36
C PHE A 317 21.15 -9.79 1.79
N GLU A 318 20.50 -8.80 2.43
CA GLU A 318 20.74 -8.49 3.84
C GLU A 318 20.33 -9.65 4.74
N LEU A 319 19.13 -10.23 4.53
CA LEU A 319 18.62 -11.38 5.27
C LEU A 319 19.58 -12.56 5.21
N GLU A 320 19.99 -12.95 4.01
CA GLU A 320 20.89 -14.10 3.80
C GLU A 320 22.31 -13.82 4.29
N GLY A 321 22.86 -12.64 3.98
CA GLY A 321 24.27 -12.33 4.24
C GLY A 321 24.57 -11.89 5.67
N LYS A 322 23.70 -11.09 6.29
CA LYS A 322 23.92 -10.53 7.64
C LYS A 322 23.24 -11.36 8.72
N TYR A 323 22.09 -11.96 8.42
CA TYR A 323 21.29 -12.69 9.41
C TYR A 323 21.21 -14.20 9.12
N ASN A 324 21.93 -14.72 8.12
CA ASN A 324 21.96 -16.14 7.76
C ASN A 324 20.56 -16.73 7.53
N GLY A 325 19.64 -15.95 6.95
CA GLY A 325 18.25 -16.36 6.73
C GLY A 325 17.33 -16.24 7.95
N ASP A 326 17.82 -15.78 9.11
CA ASP A 326 17.01 -15.60 10.31
C ASP A 326 16.19 -14.29 10.26
N LEU A 327 14.93 -14.40 9.84
CA LEU A 327 14.02 -13.27 9.72
C LEU A 327 13.73 -12.61 11.08
N ARG A 328 13.63 -13.40 12.16
CA ARG A 328 13.43 -12.89 13.53
C ARG A 328 14.62 -12.04 13.97
N ALA A 329 15.85 -12.46 13.68
CA ALA A 329 17.05 -11.69 13.98
C ALA A 329 17.09 -10.36 13.22
N MET A 330 16.70 -10.36 11.94
CA MET A 330 16.55 -9.14 11.15
C MET A 330 15.52 -8.19 11.77
N ILE A 331 14.32 -8.67 12.06
CA ILE A 331 13.25 -7.88 12.70
C ILE A 331 13.72 -7.29 14.03
N LYS A 332 14.41 -8.08 14.86
CA LYS A 332 14.97 -7.63 16.14
C LYS A 332 15.98 -6.50 15.98
N ASP A 333 16.87 -6.57 14.98
CA ASP A 333 17.83 -5.50 14.69
C ASP A 333 17.13 -4.22 14.21
N TYR A 334 16.18 -4.35 13.28
CA TYR A 334 15.38 -3.21 12.80
C TYR A 334 14.57 -2.54 13.91
N LYS A 335 13.89 -3.32 14.75
CA LYS A 335 13.15 -2.83 15.92
C LYS A 335 14.02 -2.07 16.92
N LYS A 336 15.28 -2.51 17.11
CA LYS A 336 16.23 -1.82 17.99
C LYS A 336 16.70 -0.48 17.40
N ARG A 337 16.90 -0.42 16.08
CA ARG A 337 17.38 0.80 15.38
C ARG A 337 16.29 1.83 15.17
N PHE A 338 15.07 1.35 14.92
CA PHE A 338 13.92 2.18 14.51
C PHE A 338 12.64 1.75 15.25
N PRO A 339 12.60 1.84 16.58
CA PRO A 339 11.38 1.51 17.33
C PRO A 339 10.24 2.44 16.91
N PHE A 340 9.06 1.87 16.67
CA PHE A 340 7.81 2.64 16.56
C PHE A 340 7.57 3.38 17.89
N LEU A 341 7.17 4.66 17.82
CA LEU A 341 6.92 5.53 18.97
C LEU A 341 6.04 4.87 20.04
#